data_AF-A0A930B095-F1
#
_entry.id   AF-A0A930B095-F1
#
_cell.length_a   1.000
_cell.length_b   1.000
_cell.length_c   1.000
_cell.angle_alpha   90.00
_cell.angle_beta   90.00
_cell.angle_gamma   90.00
#
_symmetry.space_group_name_H-M   'P 1'
#
loop_
_entity.id
_entity.type
_entity.pdbx_description
1 polymer ?
#
loop_
_entity_poly.entity_id
_entity_poly.type
_entity_poly.pdbx_seq_one_letter_code
_entity_poly.pdbx_strand_id
1 'polypeptide(L)'
;YGTLGIITKSLFPSSEITMADINPRAVELTQLNCNLNQVECTVLVSDGYAEIKGQYHFIITNPPIRTGKKVIYKMFEDAYSHLTAGGSIYAVIRKQQGAESAKKKFAEIFGNCEVISKDRGYYILQSRKLTE
;
A
#
# COMPACT_ATOMS: atom_id res chain seq x y z
N TYR A 1 8.74 -3.16 9.97
CA TYR A 1 9.61 -4.30 9.60
C TYR A 1 9.96 -4.32 8.11
N GLY A 2 9.17 -3.72 7.21
CA GLY A 2 9.60 -3.50 5.82
C GLY A 2 9.50 -4.68 4.86
N THR A 3 8.94 -5.82 5.28
CA THR A 3 8.98 -7.08 4.53
C THR A 3 8.54 -6.97 3.08
N LEU A 4 7.42 -6.28 2.80
CA LEU A 4 6.93 -6.13 1.42
C LEU A 4 7.89 -5.32 0.55
N GLY A 5 8.37 -4.17 1.03
CA GLY A 5 9.29 -3.33 0.26
C GLY A 5 10.65 -3.99 0.05
N ILE A 6 11.18 -4.67 1.07
CA ILE A 6 12.46 -5.40 0.98
C ILE A 6 12.38 -6.53 -0.05
N ILE A 7 11.34 -7.36 0.00
CA ILE A 7 11.14 -8.43 -0.98
C ILE A 7 10.95 -7.85 -2.38
N THR A 8 10.17 -6.78 -2.51
CA THR A 8 9.95 -6.12 -3.81
C THR A 8 11.26 -5.59 -4.38
N LYS A 9 12.09 -4.89 -3.58
CA LYS A 9 13.39 -4.40 -4.02
C LYS A 9 14.34 -5.53 -4.41
N SER A 10 14.33 -6.63 -3.66
CA SER A 10 15.16 -7.81 -3.95
C SER A 10 14.76 -8.50 -5.25
N LEU A 11 13.47 -8.66 -5.52
CA LEU A 11 12.96 -9.26 -6.76
C LEU A 11 13.07 -8.33 -7.98
N PHE A 12 12.99 -7.02 -7.75
CA PHE A 12 13.04 -5.99 -8.79
C PHE A 12 14.10 -4.93 -8.44
N PRO A 13 15.40 -5.22 -8.63
CA PRO A 13 16.48 -4.32 -8.17
C PRO A 13 16.44 -2.92 -8.77
N SER A 14 15.92 -2.77 -9.99
CA SER A 14 15.76 -1.48 -10.66
C SER A 14 14.59 -0.64 -10.15
N SER A 15 13.75 -1.17 -9.26
CA SER A 15 12.63 -0.43 -8.69
C SER A 15 13.10 0.60 -7.66
N GLU A 16 12.41 1.74 -7.59
CA GLU A 16 12.52 2.71 -6.52
C GLU A 16 11.41 2.44 -5.50
N ILE A 17 11.80 2.19 -4.25
CA ILE A 17 10.87 1.76 -3.20
C ILE A 17 10.85 2.79 -2.07
N THR A 18 9.66 3.33 -1.82
CA THR A 18 9.34 4.14 -0.65
C THR A 18 8.52 3.31 0.33
N MET A 19 8.94 3.23 1.58
CA MET A 19 8.20 2.62 2.69
C MET A 19 7.90 3.67 3.76
N ALA A 20 6.66 3.72 4.21
CA ALA A 20 6.20 4.69 5.19
C ALA A 20 5.39 4.02 6.31
N ASP A 21 5.56 4.51 7.53
CA ASP A 21 4.79 4.08 8.70
C ASP A 21 4.65 5.26 9.68
N ILE A 22 3.54 5.36 10.41
CA ILE A 22 3.34 6.40 11.42
C ILE A 22 4.21 6.15 12.67
N ASN A 23 4.62 4.90 12.90
CA ASN A 23 5.41 4.50 14.06
C ASN A 23 6.92 4.65 13.77
N PRO A 24 7.64 5.58 14.44
CA PRO A 24 9.07 5.76 14.23
C PRO A 24 9.90 4.50 14.49
N ARG A 25 9.48 3.67 15.46
CA ARG A 25 10.15 2.40 15.74
C ARG A 25 9.99 1.39 14.59
N ALA A 26 8.85 1.42 13.91
CA ALA A 26 8.64 0.56 12.73
C ALA A 26 9.53 1.00 11.56
N VAL A 27 9.77 2.30 11.41
CA VAL A 27 10.70 2.89 10.44
C VAL A 27 12.14 2.50 10.75
N GLU A 28 12.60 2.68 12.00
CA GLU A 28 13.94 2.24 12.43
C GLU A 28 14.20 0.76 12.15
N LEU A 29 13.26 -0.12 12.54
CA LEU A 29 13.35 -1.56 12.29
C LEU A 29 13.34 -1.89 10.79
N THR A 30 12.62 -1.11 10.00
CA THR A 30 12.60 -1.29 8.54
C THR A 30 13.93 -0.88 7.92
N GLN A 31 14.55 0.21 8.38
CA GLN A 31 15.89 0.62 7.92
C GLN A 31 16.95 -0.42 8.29
N LEU A 32 16.92 -0.95 9.52
CA LEU A 32 17.81 -2.03 9.95
C LEU A 32 17.63 -3.27 9.05
N ASN A 33 16.39 -3.65 8.77
CA ASN A 33 16.12 -4.79 7.90
C ASN A 33 16.54 -4.54 6.44
N CYS A 34 16.46 -3.32 5.94
CA CYS A 34 17.01 -2.98 4.62
C CYS A 34 18.52 -3.22 4.57
N ASN A 35 19.24 -2.76 5.60
CA ASN A 35 20.69 -2.96 5.72
C ASN A 35 21.06 -4.45 5.81
N LEU A 36 20.33 -5.23 6.64
CA LEU A 36 20.57 -6.67 6.79
C LEU A 36 20.34 -7.45 5.50
N ASN A 37 19.43 -7.00 4.64
CA ASN A 37 19.11 -7.63 3.35
C ASN A 37 19.82 -6.96 2.17
N GLN A 38 20.71 -5.99 2.43
CA GLN A 38 21.49 -5.28 1.40
C GLN A 38 20.61 -4.66 0.31
N VAL A 39 19.46 -4.09 0.69
CA VAL A 39 18.56 -3.39 -0.23
C VAL A 39 18.52 -1.90 0.08
N GLU A 40 18.52 -1.08 -0.98
CA GLU A 40 18.37 0.37 -0.88
C GLU A 40 16.92 0.78 -1.12
N CYS A 41 16.30 1.35 -0.08
CA CYS A 41 14.92 1.84 -0.08
C CYS A 41 14.85 3.18 0.66
N THR A 42 13.93 4.05 0.26
CA THR A 42 13.55 5.23 1.04
C THR A 42 12.59 4.80 2.15
N VAL A 43 12.93 5.07 3.41
CA VAL A 43 12.09 4.73 4.57
C VAL A 43 11.84 5.99 5.38
N LEU A 44 10.58 6.33 5.63
CA LEU A 44 10.23 7.57 6.34
C LEU A 44 9.06 7.39 7.32
N VAL A 45 9.01 8.27 8.33
CA VAL A 45 7.85 8.39 9.21
C VAL A 45 6.79 9.23 8.49
N SER A 46 5.56 8.73 8.40
CA SER A 46 4.44 9.43 7.76
C SER A 46 3.10 8.96 8.35
N ASP A 47 2.21 9.90 8.64
CA ASP A 47 0.79 9.58 8.87
C ASP A 47 0.09 9.45 7.52
N GLY A 48 -0.12 8.19 7.10
CA GLY A 48 -0.60 7.90 5.75
C GLY A 48 0.34 8.49 4.70
N TYR A 49 -0.19 9.40 3.87
CA TYR A 49 0.54 10.01 2.76
C TYR A 49 1.14 11.39 3.08
N ALA A 50 1.04 11.89 4.32
CA ALA A 50 1.42 13.27 4.68
C ALA A 50 2.85 13.66 4.25
N GLU A 51 3.82 12.76 4.41
CA GLU A 51 5.23 13.00 4.06
C GLU A 51 5.66 12.30 2.75
N ILE A 52 4.73 11.60 2.09
CA ILE A 52 5.00 10.91 0.84
C ILE A 52 4.98 11.93 -0.29
N LYS A 53 6.08 12.00 -1.04
CA LYS A 53 6.23 12.88 -2.20
C LYS A 53 6.17 12.07 -3.50
N GLY A 54 5.62 12.70 -4.54
CA GLY A 54 5.59 12.14 -5.89
C GLY A 54 4.45 11.16 -6.16
N GLN A 55 4.49 10.55 -7.34
CA GLN A 55 3.53 9.54 -7.79
C GLN A 55 4.23 8.21 -8.03
N TYR A 56 3.49 7.12 -7.88
CA TYR A 56 3.99 5.76 -7.94
C TYR A 56 3.23 4.95 -9.00
N HIS A 57 3.92 4.00 -9.63
CA HIS A 57 3.27 3.02 -10.52
C HIS A 57 2.47 1.99 -9.71
N PHE A 58 2.93 1.67 -8.50
CA PHE A 58 2.33 0.67 -7.64
C PHE A 58 2.30 1.15 -6.20
N ILE A 59 1.16 0.95 -5.54
CA ILE A 59 0.99 1.12 -4.11
C ILE A 59 0.57 -0.24 -3.54
N ILE A 60 1.26 -0.72 -2.51
CA ILE A 60 0.97 -2.01 -1.86
C ILE A 60 0.74 -1.74 -0.39
N THR A 61 -0.41 -2.18 0.16
CA THR A 61 -0.77 -1.90 1.54
C THR A 61 -1.47 -3.06 2.24
N ASN A 62 -1.17 -3.23 3.52
CA ASN A 62 -1.97 -3.97 4.48
C ASN A 62 -2.61 -2.94 5.42
N PRO A 63 -3.79 -2.40 5.07
CA PRO A 63 -4.32 -1.21 5.73
C PRO A 63 -4.71 -1.50 7.19
N PRO A 64 -4.65 -0.49 8.09
CA PRO A 64 -4.99 -0.65 9.51
C PRO A 64 -6.51 -0.73 9.71
N ILE A 65 -7.10 -1.86 9.34
CA ILE A 65 -8.55 -2.16 9.35
C ILE A 65 -9.32 -1.85 10.65
N ARG A 66 -8.65 -1.66 11.79
CA ARG A 66 -9.27 -1.35 13.09
C ARG A 66 -9.36 0.15 13.41
N THR A 67 -8.80 1.04 12.58
CA THR A 67 -8.85 2.50 12.80
C THR A 67 -10.15 3.15 12.33
N GLY A 68 -11.10 2.34 11.86
CA GLY A 68 -12.41 2.78 11.38
C GLY A 68 -12.41 3.16 9.90
N LYS A 69 -13.60 3.12 9.28
CA LYS A 69 -13.76 3.30 7.83
C LYS A 69 -13.27 4.65 7.32
N LYS A 70 -13.45 5.73 8.10
CA LYS A 70 -13.06 7.09 7.68
C LYS A 70 -11.57 7.20 7.37
N VAL A 71 -10.72 6.67 8.25
CA VAL A 71 -9.25 6.70 8.09
C VAL A 71 -8.83 5.83 6.89
N ILE A 72 -9.39 4.62 6.79
CA ILE A 72 -9.07 3.69 5.69
C ILE A 72 -9.50 4.27 4.34
N TYR A 73 -10.68 4.88 4.26
CA TYR A 73 -11.19 5.44 3.02
C TYR A 73 -10.41 6.66 2.58
N LYS A 74 -10.01 7.53 3.52
CA LYS A 74 -9.10 8.63 3.24
C LYS A 74 -7.76 8.12 2.70
N MET A 75 -7.22 7.06 3.30
CA MET A 75 -6.00 6.41 2.80
C MET A 75 -6.15 5.89 1.36
N PHE A 76 -7.31 5.34 0.98
CA PHE A 76 -7.56 4.89 -0.40
C PHE A 76 -7.70 6.04 -1.39
N GLU A 77 -8.32 7.16 -0.97
CA GLU A 77 -8.43 8.38 -1.77
C GLU A 77 -7.05 9.03 -1.98
N ASP A 78 -6.23 9.11 -0.92
CA ASP A 78 -4.88 9.64 -1.01
C ASP A 78 -3.98 8.74 -1.88
N ALA A 79 -4.18 7.43 -1.84
CA ALA A 79 -3.51 6.50 -2.74
C ALA A 79 -3.79 6.80 -4.22
N TYR A 80 -5.05 7.13 -4.57
CA TYR A 80 -5.40 7.52 -5.94
C TYR A 80 -4.60 8.75 -6.41
N SER A 81 -4.48 9.76 -5.54
CA SER A 81 -3.72 10.98 -5.83
C SER A 81 -2.21 10.76 -6.00
N HIS A 82 -1.68 9.69 -5.38
CA HIS A 82 -0.27 9.31 -5.46
C HIS A 82 0.01 8.22 -6.50
N LEU A 83 -0.97 7.83 -7.33
CA LEU A 83 -0.74 6.93 -8.44
C LEU A 83 -0.58 7.70 -9.74
N THR A 84 0.38 7.27 -10.57
CA THR A 84 0.47 7.71 -11.96
C THR A 84 -0.72 7.20 -12.77
N ALA A 85 -0.99 7.82 -13.92
CA ALA A 85 -1.93 7.26 -14.89
C ALA A 85 -1.48 5.84 -15.29
N GLY A 86 -2.39 4.88 -15.22
CA GLY A 86 -2.13 3.46 -15.41
C GLY A 86 -1.57 2.73 -14.18
N GLY A 87 -1.25 3.42 -13.09
CA GLY A 87 -0.76 2.84 -11.84
C GLY A 87 -1.83 2.06 -11.08
N SER A 88 -1.41 1.16 -10.18
CA SER A 88 -2.32 0.28 -9.42
C SER A 88 -2.07 0.27 -7.92
N ILE A 89 -3.14 0.20 -7.14
CA ILE A 89 -3.10 -0.13 -5.72
C ILE A 89 -3.45 -1.61 -5.51
N TYR A 90 -2.73 -2.24 -4.57
CA TYR A 90 -2.98 -3.58 -4.06
C TYR A 90 -3.21 -3.51 -2.55
N ALA A 91 -4.33 -4.05 -2.09
CA ALA A 91 -4.66 -4.10 -0.67
C ALA A 91 -4.99 -5.52 -0.22
N VAL A 92 -4.31 -6.01 0.80
CA VAL A 92 -4.66 -7.27 1.47
C VAL A 92 -5.65 -7.02 2.60
N ILE A 93 -6.82 -7.66 2.55
CA ILE A 93 -7.87 -7.47 3.57
C ILE A 93 -8.50 -8.82 3.90
N ARG A 94 -8.63 -9.13 5.19
CA ARG A 94 -9.39 -10.32 5.62
C ARG A 94 -10.88 -10.11 5.32
N LYS A 95 -11.55 -11.10 4.74
CA LYS A 95 -12.97 -11.06 4.36
C LYS A 95 -13.86 -10.52 5.49
N GLN A 96 -13.69 -11.06 6.69
CA GLN A 96 -14.46 -10.69 7.89
C GLN A 96 -14.19 -9.27 8.40
N GLN A 97 -13.11 -8.63 7.94
CA GLN A 97 -12.68 -7.30 8.35
C GLN A 97 -13.06 -6.23 7.31
N GLY A 98 -14.02 -6.55 6.42
CA GLY A 98 -14.64 -5.58 5.53
C GLY A 98 -14.08 -5.56 4.11
N ALA A 99 -13.52 -6.67 3.61
CA ALA A 99 -13.01 -6.75 2.24
C ALA A 99 -14.06 -6.33 1.18
N GLU A 100 -15.32 -6.73 1.34
CA GLU A 100 -16.39 -6.32 0.42
C GLU A 100 -16.70 -4.82 0.50
N SER A 101 -16.61 -4.22 1.68
CA SER A 101 -16.79 -2.76 1.85
C SER A 101 -15.62 -1.98 1.24
N ALA A 102 -14.39 -2.49 1.38
CA ALA A 102 -13.21 -1.91 0.76
C ALA A 102 -13.28 -2.03 -0.77
N LYS A 103 -13.70 -3.19 -1.30
CA LYS A 103 -13.92 -3.38 -2.75
C LYS A 103 -14.89 -2.34 -3.33
N LYS A 104 -16.01 -2.10 -2.65
CA LYS A 104 -16.99 -1.06 -3.05
C LYS A 104 -16.36 0.33 -3.06
N LYS A 105 -15.62 0.70 -2.01
CA LYS A 105 -14.97 2.01 -1.92
C LYS A 105 -13.87 2.18 -2.97
N PHE A 106 -13.10 1.14 -3.26
CA PHE A 106 -12.15 1.17 -4.38
C PHE A 106 -12.86 1.37 -5.72
N ALA A 107 -13.96 0.67 -5.98
CA ALA A 107 -14.73 0.88 -7.20
C ALA A 107 -15.33 2.29 -7.29
N GLU A 108 -15.71 2.91 -6.17
CA GLU A 108 -16.17 4.30 -6.11
C GLU A 108 -15.04 5.29 -6.45
N ILE A 109 -13.82 5.08 -5.95
CA ILE A 109 -12.67 5.97 -6.15
C ILE A 109 -12.03 5.80 -7.52
N PHE A 110 -11.78 4.54 -7.93
CA PHE A 110 -11.01 4.19 -9.13
C PHE A 110 -11.89 3.87 -10.34
N GLY A 111 -13.21 3.71 -10.16
CA GLY A 111 -14.12 3.18 -11.18
C GLY A 111 -13.98 1.67 -11.43
N ASN A 112 -13.04 1.00 -10.77
CA ASN A 112 -12.78 -0.43 -10.89
C ASN A 112 -12.24 -1.01 -9.59
N CYS A 113 -12.50 -2.29 -9.34
CA CYS A 113 -11.85 -3.05 -8.27
C CYS A 113 -12.02 -4.56 -8.48
N GLU A 114 -10.91 -5.29 -8.55
CA GLU A 114 -10.88 -6.73 -8.75
C GLU A 114 -10.37 -7.46 -7.51
N VAL A 115 -10.82 -8.70 -7.32
CA VAL A 115 -10.25 -9.60 -6.31
C VAL A 115 -9.32 -10.56 -7.04
N ILE A 116 -8.02 -10.25 -7.04
CA ILE A 116 -7.03 -11.00 -7.83
C ILE A 116 -6.55 -12.28 -7.14
N SER A 117 -6.75 -12.40 -5.82
CA SER A 117 -6.46 -13.62 -5.08
C SER A 117 -7.31 -13.74 -3.82
N LYS A 118 -7.60 -14.98 -3.42
CA LYS A 118 -8.30 -15.34 -2.18
C LYS A 118 -7.61 -16.55 -1.57
N ASP A 119 -7.11 -16.42 -0.35
CA ASP A 119 -6.57 -17.56 0.39
C ASP A 119 -6.84 -17.41 1.89
N ARG A 120 -7.27 -18.51 2.54
CA ARG A 120 -7.52 -18.59 4.00
C ARG A 120 -8.30 -17.40 4.60
N GLY A 121 -9.24 -16.86 3.83
CA GLY A 121 -10.07 -15.72 4.24
C GLY A 121 -9.41 -14.35 4.08
N TYR A 122 -8.23 -14.24 3.46
CA TYR A 122 -7.60 -13.00 3.00
C TYR A 122 -7.85 -12.80 1.51
N TYR A 123 -8.21 -11.58 1.14
CA TYR A 123 -8.45 -11.16 -0.24
C TYR A 123 -7.37 -10.18 -0.63
N ILE A 124 -6.83 -10.33 -1.83
CA ILE A 124 -6.02 -9.29 -2.47
C ILE A 124 -6.94 -8.53 -3.43
N LEU A 125 -7.18 -7.27 -3.10
CA LEU A 125 -7.93 -6.34 -3.93
C LEU A 125 -6.93 -5.55 -4.78
N GLN A 126 -7.28 -5.34 -6.06
CA GLN A 126 -6.52 -4.49 -6.97
C GLN A 126 -7.43 -3.46 -7.62
N SER A 127 -6.92 -2.24 -7.81
CA SER A 127 -7.61 -1.17 -8.54
C SER A 127 -6.59 -0.34 -9.30
N ARG A 128 -6.97 0.13 -10.48
CA ARG A 128 -6.09 0.84 -11.41
C ARG A 128 -6.59 2.26 -11.66
N LYS A 129 -5.69 3.24 -11.63
CA LYS A 129 -5.99 4.62 -12.05
C LYS A 129 -5.97 4.67 -13.58
N LEU A 130 -7.14 4.72 -14.22
CA LEU A 130 -7.25 4.62 -15.69
C LEU A 130 -6.99 5.92 -16.43
N THR A 131 -7.15 7.07 -15.76
CA THR A 131 -6.99 8.42 -16.30
C THR A 131 -6.20 9.29 -15.32
N GLU A 132 -5.70 10.44 -15.76
CA GLU A 132 -5.08 11.43 -14.86
C GLU A 132 -6.05 11.95 -13.79
#